data_AF-A0A925J6D3-F1
#
_entry.id   AF-A0A925J6D3-F1
#
_cell.length_a   1.000
_cell.length_b   1.000
_cell.length_c   1.000
_cell.angle_alpha   90.00
_cell.angle_beta   90.00
_cell.angle_gamma   90.00
#
_symmetry.space_group_name_H-M   'P 1'
#
loop_
_entity.id
_entity.type
_entity.pdbx_description
1 polymer ?
#
loop_
_entity_poly.entity_id
_entity_poly.type
_entity_poly.pdbx_seq_one_letter_code
_entity_poly.pdbx_strand_id
1 'polypeptide(L)'
;MNPKTKNNGVYDTAGDSGPKKIPITGSTTTLEKENAVLVKGSDSLNPNKTFPTLAFKCDPIRSKLSDLEAKLKKIRKFEQPEPGEKPQISSEWAEAANLVSKTRRALRECEASLVPKPPPPPPPVPVPITLTLTDFVCLDQSDDIRVFGFNVEDDEPYALVFAVDLTANLGMGAANSKMTLVGPLLDVDPGNRSAPANVIWGLSDAPAIASSANNLIVLVAMMENDSSSPDQVRTVLESAAQVSLATNLAAFGLNQIPRQELVNRMMNGIRGAMGLAKVGAPDPDDNIGDIQELRFFQFELDEIYKSQGPREKSLTFEGDDAKYILRFRMFR
;
A
#
# COMPACT_ATOMS: atom_id res chain seq x y z
N MET A 1 -6.83 -71.16 -23.68
CA MET A 1 -5.58 -71.81 -23.24
C MET A 1 -4.76 -70.79 -22.49
N ASN A 2 -4.33 -71.15 -21.29
CA ASN A 2 -3.63 -70.33 -20.30
C ASN A 2 -2.10 -70.52 -20.48
N PRO A 3 -1.25 -69.58 -20.03
CA PRO A 3 -0.47 -69.97 -18.86
C PRO A 3 -0.35 -68.89 -17.79
N LYS A 4 -0.35 -69.42 -16.57
CA LYS A 4 -0.19 -68.78 -15.28
C LYS A 4 1.28 -68.41 -15.04
N THR A 5 1.52 -67.27 -14.41
CA THR A 5 2.68 -67.06 -13.53
C THR A 5 2.20 -66.63 -12.16
N LYS A 6 2.54 -67.46 -11.16
CA LYS A 6 2.35 -67.24 -9.74
C LYS A 6 3.55 -66.44 -9.23
N ASN A 7 3.31 -65.41 -8.41
CA ASN A 7 4.30 -64.94 -7.46
C ASN A 7 3.70 -65.02 -6.05
N ASN A 8 4.34 -65.84 -5.23
CA ASN A 8 4.18 -65.93 -3.78
C ASN A 8 5.41 -65.26 -3.15
N GLY A 9 5.21 -64.47 -2.09
CA GLY A 9 6.25 -63.87 -1.26
C GLY A 9 5.58 -62.98 -0.21
N VAL A 10 5.01 -63.58 0.84
CA VAL A 10 5.62 -63.74 2.19
C VAL A 10 5.55 -62.43 3.01
N TYR A 11 4.74 -62.51 4.06
CA TYR A 11 4.60 -61.58 5.17
C TYR A 11 5.91 -61.47 5.96
N ASP A 12 6.27 -60.27 6.43
CA ASP A 12 6.86 -60.14 7.76
C ASP A 12 6.69 -58.74 8.38
N THR A 13 6.20 -58.81 9.61
CA THR A 13 6.39 -58.00 10.82
C THR A 13 6.25 -56.47 10.87
N ALA A 14 5.41 -56.08 11.83
CA ALA A 14 5.24 -54.76 12.40
C ALA A 14 6.54 -54.19 12.98
N GLY A 15 6.87 -52.97 12.59
CA GLY A 15 7.87 -52.11 13.22
C GLY A 15 7.20 -50.87 13.80
N ASP A 16 6.79 -50.99 15.06
CA ASP A 16 6.41 -49.88 15.93
C ASP A 16 7.62 -48.94 16.10
N SER A 17 7.52 -47.72 15.56
CA SER A 17 8.51 -46.66 15.76
C SER A 17 7.81 -45.43 16.32
N GLY A 18 7.62 -45.46 17.63
CA GLY A 18 7.18 -44.31 18.40
C GLY A 18 8.06 -43.07 18.18
N PRO A 19 7.54 -41.87 18.51
CA PRO A 19 8.23 -40.62 18.26
C PRO A 19 9.54 -40.55 19.05
N LYS A 20 10.67 -40.49 18.33
CA LYS A 20 11.96 -40.11 18.90
C LYS A 20 11.84 -38.70 19.47
N LYS A 21 11.78 -38.61 20.80
CA LYS A 21 12.03 -37.36 21.53
C LYS A 21 13.41 -36.85 21.18
N ILE A 22 13.47 -35.80 20.38
CA ILE A 22 14.66 -35.01 20.15
C ILE A 22 14.97 -34.28 21.48
N PRO A 23 16.17 -34.43 22.06
CA PRO A 23 16.55 -33.64 23.22
C PRO A 23 16.67 -32.18 22.79
N ILE A 24 15.77 -31.35 23.30
CA ILE A 24 15.90 -29.90 23.26
C ILE A 24 17.02 -29.56 24.24
N THR A 25 18.26 -29.53 23.75
CA THR A 25 19.36 -28.92 24.48
C THR A 25 19.11 -27.42 24.54
N GLY A 26 18.60 -26.97 25.68
CA GLY A 26 18.52 -25.57 26.03
C GLY A 26 19.91 -24.97 26.05
N SER A 27 20.23 -24.19 25.02
CA SER A 27 21.29 -23.20 25.07
C SER A 27 20.62 -21.87 25.38
N THR A 28 20.54 -21.55 26.67
CA THR A 28 20.29 -20.19 27.16
C THR A 28 21.49 -19.34 26.76
N THR A 29 21.43 -18.73 25.58
CA THR A 29 22.31 -17.62 25.24
C THR A 29 21.86 -16.40 26.02
N THR A 30 22.59 -16.14 27.09
CA THR A 30 22.69 -14.86 27.79
C THR A 30 22.97 -13.75 26.78
N LEU A 31 21.93 -13.01 26.38
CA LEU A 31 22.02 -11.75 25.63
C LEU A 31 21.13 -10.69 26.31
N GLU A 32 21.28 -10.59 27.63
CA GLU A 32 20.94 -9.38 28.39
C GLU A 32 22.25 -8.78 28.88
N LYS A 33 22.83 -7.88 28.08
CA LYS A 33 23.78 -6.81 28.46
C LYS A 33 24.42 -6.29 27.19
N GLU A 34 23.85 -5.23 26.64
CA GLU A 34 24.52 -4.15 25.89
C GLU A 34 23.47 -3.43 25.03
N ASN A 35 22.66 -2.60 25.68
CA ASN A 35 22.16 -1.34 25.11
C ASN A 35 21.51 -0.51 26.22
N ALA A 36 22.27 -0.28 27.28
CA ALA A 36 22.09 0.89 28.13
C ALA A 36 23.10 1.94 27.66
N VAL A 37 22.90 2.45 26.43
CA VAL A 37 23.53 3.73 26.05
C VAL A 37 22.83 4.78 26.89
N LEU A 38 23.54 5.14 27.95
CA LEU A 38 23.36 6.28 28.81
C LEU A 38 23.04 7.53 27.97
N VAL A 39 21.76 7.82 27.73
CA VAL A 39 21.32 9.19 27.41
C VAL A 39 21.32 9.98 28.73
N LYS A 40 22.52 10.18 29.30
CA LYS A 40 22.76 11.25 30.26
C LYS A 40 22.98 12.51 29.46
N GLY A 41 21.88 13.19 29.19
CA GLY A 41 21.85 14.47 28.50
C GLY A 41 20.52 15.19 28.68
N SER A 42 19.81 14.94 29.78
CA SER A 42 18.81 15.88 30.27
C SER A 42 19.56 17.05 30.90
N ASP A 43 20.17 17.88 30.06
CA ASP A 43 20.50 19.24 30.46
C ASP A 43 19.19 19.87 30.88
N SER A 44 19.03 20.01 32.18
CA SER A 44 17.97 20.80 32.77
C SER A 44 18.05 22.17 32.11
N LEU A 45 17.07 22.46 31.25
CA LEU A 45 16.82 23.78 30.72
C LEU A 45 16.64 24.68 31.93
N ASN A 46 17.72 25.35 32.33
CA ASN A 46 17.70 26.36 33.36
C ASN A 46 16.74 27.45 32.86
N PRO A 47 15.54 27.60 33.45
CA PRO A 47 14.54 28.56 32.97
C PRO A 47 15.00 30.02 33.16
N ASN A 48 16.15 30.23 33.82
CA ASN A 48 16.79 31.53 34.02
C ASN A 48 17.96 31.83 33.08
N LYS A 49 18.25 31.00 32.06
CA LYS A 49 19.03 31.49 30.91
C LYS A 49 18.10 32.34 30.05
N THR A 50 17.88 33.58 30.48
CA THR A 50 17.38 34.65 29.63
C THR A 50 18.19 34.60 28.34
N PHE A 51 17.56 34.33 27.20
CA PHE A 51 18.21 34.41 25.88
C PHE A 51 18.43 35.90 25.59
N PRO A 52 19.60 36.50 25.90
CA PRO A 52 19.73 37.94 25.97
C PRO A 52 20.23 38.52 24.63
N THR A 53 19.94 37.92 23.47
CA THR A 53 20.71 38.27 22.26
C THR A 53 19.93 38.40 20.96
N LEU A 54 18.66 37.99 20.89
CA LEU A 54 17.87 38.14 19.65
C LEU A 54 17.10 39.46 19.58
N ALA A 55 16.62 39.98 20.71
CA ALA A 55 15.86 41.23 20.75
C ALA A 55 16.67 42.45 20.25
N PHE A 56 18.00 42.43 20.46
CA PHE A 56 18.89 43.53 20.08
C PHE A 56 19.06 43.74 18.57
N LYS A 57 18.72 42.73 17.75
CA LYS A 57 18.85 42.86 16.28
C LYS A 57 17.90 43.90 15.69
N CYS A 58 16.72 44.10 16.28
CA CYS A 58 15.73 45.06 15.78
C CYS A 58 15.80 46.42 16.49
N ASP A 59 16.65 46.57 17.50
CA ASP A 59 16.78 47.80 18.29
C ASP A 59 17.22 49.03 17.49
N PRO A 60 18.14 48.94 16.50
CA PRO A 60 18.44 50.07 15.63
C PRO A 60 17.22 50.57 14.85
N ILE A 61 16.33 49.65 14.44
CA ILE A 61 15.10 49.98 13.73
C ILE A 61 14.08 50.62 14.68
N ARG A 62 13.96 50.10 15.92
CA ARG A 62 13.11 50.70 16.97
C ARG A 62 13.55 52.11 17.34
N SER A 63 14.85 52.31 17.54
CA SER A 63 15.44 53.61 17.83
C SER A 63 15.15 54.62 16.71
N LYS A 64 15.43 54.23 15.46
CA LYS A 64 15.13 55.05 14.27
C LYS A 64 13.64 55.37 14.13
N LEU A 65 12.76 54.41 14.44
CA LEU A 65 11.31 54.62 14.41
C LEU A 65 10.89 55.67 15.46
N SER A 66 11.40 55.55 16.69
CA SER A 66 11.14 56.50 17.77
C SER A 66 11.57 57.93 17.40
N ASP A 67 12.75 58.10 16.81
CA ASP A 67 13.25 59.41 16.36
C ASP A 67 12.38 60.02 15.26
N LEU A 68 11.96 59.21 14.29
CA LEU A 68 11.06 59.64 13.21
C LEU A 68 9.68 60.03 13.74
N GLU A 69 9.12 59.28 14.69
CA GLU A 69 7.84 59.59 15.32
C GLU A 69 7.93 60.88 16.16
N ALA A 70 9.04 61.11 16.86
CA ALA A 70 9.31 62.37 17.57
C ALA A 70 9.42 63.55 16.60
N LYS A 71 10.10 63.39 15.45
CA LYS A 71 10.17 64.41 14.39
C LYS A 71 8.78 64.71 13.82
N LEU A 72 8.00 63.68 13.49
CA LEU A 72 6.63 63.82 13.00
C LEU A 72 5.74 64.59 14.00
N LYS A 73 5.87 64.31 15.30
CA LYS A 73 5.14 65.01 16.37
C LYS A 73 5.53 66.49 16.48
N LYS A 74 6.80 66.84 16.23
CA LYS A 74 7.26 68.23 16.18
C LYS A 74 6.68 68.97 14.97
N ILE A 75 6.68 68.36 13.78
CA ILE A 75 6.11 68.95 12.56
C ILE A 75 4.59 69.17 12.70
N ARG A 76 3.89 68.22 13.33
CA ARG A 76 2.43 68.30 13.57
C ARG A 76 2.01 69.46 14.48
N LYS A 77 2.92 70.09 15.23
CA LYS A 77 2.60 71.26 16.06
C LYS A 77 2.39 72.55 15.27
N PHE A 78 2.52 72.53 13.95
CA PHE A 78 2.30 73.72 13.12
C PHE A 78 0.86 73.80 12.61
N GLU A 79 0.22 74.88 13.07
CA GLU A 79 -0.96 75.59 12.58
C GLU A 79 -2.25 74.78 12.39
N GLN A 80 -3.19 74.98 13.32
CA GLN A 80 -4.60 74.79 13.01
C GLN A 80 -4.93 75.78 11.88
N PRO A 81 -5.43 75.31 10.72
CA PRO A 81 -5.83 76.21 9.65
C PRO A 81 -6.92 77.15 10.17
N GLU A 82 -6.91 78.40 9.73
CA GLU A 82 -8.01 79.31 10.05
C GLU A 82 -9.34 78.74 9.55
N PRO A 83 -10.48 79.02 10.22
CA PRO A 83 -11.78 78.51 9.82
C PRO A 83 -12.09 78.84 8.35
N GLY A 84 -12.08 77.82 7.48
CA GLY A 84 -12.35 77.96 6.04
C GLY A 84 -11.18 77.60 5.12
N GLU A 85 -9.96 77.46 5.64
CA GLU A 85 -8.82 76.98 4.86
C GLU A 85 -8.69 75.45 4.90
N LYS A 86 -8.39 74.85 3.75
CA LYS A 86 -8.09 73.42 3.68
C LYS A 86 -6.72 73.17 4.31
N PRO A 87 -6.58 72.21 5.24
CA PRO A 87 -5.28 71.88 5.82
C PRO A 87 -4.30 71.48 4.70
N GLN A 88 -3.26 72.28 4.50
CA GLN A 88 -2.17 71.94 3.61
C GLN A 88 -1.17 71.06 4.36
N ILE A 89 -1.06 69.80 3.94
CA ILE A 89 -0.02 68.91 4.45
C ILE A 89 1.30 69.39 3.86
N SER A 90 2.22 69.84 4.71
CA SER A 90 3.56 70.22 4.24
C SER A 90 4.25 69.01 3.60
N SER A 91 5.01 69.25 2.53
CA SER A 91 5.83 68.21 1.89
C SER A 91 6.75 67.51 2.89
N GLU A 92 7.26 68.25 3.88
CA GLU A 92 8.07 67.70 4.97
C GLU A 92 7.29 66.72 5.85
N TRP A 93 6.04 67.02 6.19
CA TRP A 93 5.20 66.09 6.94
C TRP A 93 4.94 64.81 6.15
N ALA A 94 4.63 64.94 4.85
CA ALA A 94 4.37 63.81 3.98
C ALA A 94 5.59 62.88 3.84
N GLU A 95 6.78 63.46 3.70
CA GLU A 95 8.04 62.71 3.66
C GLU A 95 8.32 61.99 4.99
N ALA A 96 8.18 62.69 6.12
CA ALA A 96 8.37 62.11 7.45
C ALA A 96 7.37 60.97 7.72
N ALA A 97 6.11 61.12 7.33
CA ALA A 97 5.09 60.08 7.47
C ALA A 97 5.42 58.83 6.63
N ASN A 98 5.93 59.02 5.41
CA ASN A 98 6.38 57.92 4.56
C ASN A 98 7.56 57.15 5.20
N LEU A 99 8.54 57.87 5.76
CA LEU A 99 9.67 57.27 6.47
C LEU A 99 9.23 56.48 7.72
N VAL A 100 8.26 56.97 8.49
CA VAL A 100 7.66 56.23 9.62
C VAL A 100 7.03 54.93 9.13
N SER A 101 6.22 54.99 8.07
CA SER A 101 5.55 53.82 7.49
C SER A 101 6.55 52.75 7.02
N LYS A 102 7.59 53.17 6.29
CA LYS A 102 8.66 52.29 5.81
C LYS A 102 9.43 51.63 6.97
N THR A 103 9.77 52.41 8.01
CA THR A 103 10.48 51.90 9.19
C THR A 103 9.63 50.89 9.99
N ARG A 104 8.32 51.13 10.12
CA ARG A 104 7.38 50.17 10.75
C ARG A 104 7.27 48.85 9.99
N ARG A 105 7.33 48.87 8.65
CA ARG A 105 7.38 47.63 7.85
C ARG A 105 8.68 46.87 8.12
N ALA A 106 9.81 47.56 8.07
CA ALA A 106 11.12 46.96 8.34
C ALA A 106 11.20 46.37 9.76
N LEU A 107 10.59 47.02 10.76
CA LEU A 107 10.53 46.49 12.11
C LEU A 107 9.74 45.17 12.18
N ARG A 108 8.57 45.10 11.53
CA ARG A 108 7.76 43.87 11.47
C ARG A 108 8.48 42.73 10.78
N GLU A 109 9.18 43.01 9.67
CA GLU A 109 10.00 42.01 8.96
C GLU A 109 11.16 41.52 9.84
N CYS A 110 11.83 42.43 10.56
CA CYS A 110 12.88 42.08 11.51
C CYS A 110 12.33 41.19 12.63
N GLU A 111 11.23 41.59 13.27
CA GLU A 111 10.62 40.84 14.37
C GLU A 111 10.11 39.47 13.91
N ALA A 112 9.52 39.38 12.71
CA ALA A 112 9.12 38.11 12.10
C ALA A 112 10.30 37.17 11.83
N SER A 113 11.48 37.71 11.52
CA SER A 113 12.70 36.91 11.34
C SER A 113 13.28 36.37 12.66
N LEU A 114 12.92 36.97 13.80
CA LEU A 114 13.36 36.53 15.13
C LEU A 114 12.49 35.42 15.70
N VAL A 115 11.25 35.27 15.23
CA VAL A 115 10.39 34.13 15.60
C VAL A 115 10.94 32.90 14.88
N PRO A 116 11.47 31.89 15.59
CA PRO A 116 11.86 30.64 14.96
C PRO A 116 10.66 30.12 14.18
N LYS A 117 10.86 29.79 12.90
CA LYS A 117 9.79 29.13 12.14
C LYS A 117 9.35 27.92 12.95
N PRO A 118 8.04 27.72 13.18
CA PRO A 118 7.59 26.51 13.84
C PRO A 118 8.22 25.32 13.12
N PRO A 119 8.68 24.30 13.86
CA PRO A 119 9.19 23.10 13.22
C PRO A 119 8.14 22.63 12.21
N PRO A 120 8.57 22.16 11.02
CA PRO A 120 7.62 21.60 10.07
C PRO A 120 6.79 20.54 10.79
N PRO A 121 5.47 20.44 10.52
CA PRO A 121 4.67 19.38 11.11
C PRO A 121 5.36 18.03 10.81
N PRO A 122 5.31 17.07 11.75
CA PRO A 122 5.87 15.75 11.50
C PRO A 122 5.26 15.22 10.20
N PRO A 123 6.06 14.52 9.36
CA PRO A 123 5.53 13.91 8.15
C PRO A 123 4.34 13.02 8.54
N PRO A 124 3.23 13.04 7.79
CA PRO A 124 2.09 12.19 8.09
C PRO A 124 2.54 10.74 8.13
N VAL A 125 2.17 10.03 9.20
CA VAL A 125 2.49 8.59 9.33
C VAL A 125 1.77 7.86 8.20
N PRO A 126 2.49 7.04 7.39
CA PRO A 126 1.86 6.24 6.36
C PRO A 126 0.81 5.33 6.98
N VAL A 127 -0.43 5.41 6.52
CA VAL A 127 -1.51 4.52 6.96
C VAL A 127 -1.47 3.28 6.05
N PRO A 128 -1.49 2.06 6.58
CA PRO A 128 -1.65 0.86 5.76
C PRO A 128 -2.97 0.89 4.98
N ILE A 129 -3.04 0.12 3.89
CA ILE A 129 -4.29 -0.10 3.15
C ILE A 129 -4.62 -1.59 3.11
N THR A 130 -5.89 -1.89 2.99
CA THR A 130 -6.44 -3.22 2.77
C THR A 130 -6.96 -3.30 1.34
N LEU A 131 -6.66 -4.40 0.64
CA LEU A 131 -7.32 -4.79 -0.60
C LEU A 131 -7.99 -6.14 -0.36
N THR A 132 -9.26 -6.26 -0.75
CA THR A 132 -10.05 -7.48 -0.58
C THR A 132 -10.91 -7.73 -1.83
N LEU A 133 -11.18 -8.99 -2.13
CA LEU A 133 -12.24 -9.40 -3.04
C LEU A 133 -13.52 -9.42 -2.22
N THR A 134 -14.54 -8.65 -2.62
CA THR A 134 -15.80 -8.54 -1.87
C THR A 134 -16.88 -9.45 -2.41
N ASP A 135 -16.96 -9.62 -3.74
CA ASP A 135 -18.05 -10.33 -4.37
C ASP A 135 -17.62 -11.10 -5.62
N PHE A 136 -18.30 -12.22 -5.82
CA PHE A 136 -18.41 -12.97 -7.07
C PHE A 136 -19.81 -12.72 -7.63
N VAL A 137 -19.91 -12.17 -8.83
CA VAL A 137 -21.18 -12.00 -9.52
C VAL A 137 -21.24 -12.98 -10.68
N CYS A 138 -21.98 -14.08 -10.53
CA CYS A 138 -22.29 -14.97 -11.64
C CYS A 138 -23.32 -14.28 -12.55
N LEU A 139 -22.97 -14.07 -13.82
CA LEU A 139 -23.84 -13.46 -14.82
C LEU A 139 -24.62 -14.51 -15.59
N ASP A 140 -23.96 -15.61 -15.92
CA ASP A 140 -24.47 -16.69 -16.74
C ASP A 140 -23.68 -17.97 -16.43
N GLN A 141 -24.39 -19.09 -16.47
CA GLN A 141 -23.91 -20.44 -16.24
C GLN A 141 -24.76 -21.35 -17.13
N SER A 142 -24.12 -22.04 -18.08
CA SER A 142 -24.82 -22.71 -19.18
C SER A 142 -24.84 -24.25 -19.09
N ASP A 143 -24.32 -24.77 -18.00
CA ASP A 143 -24.28 -26.16 -17.53
C ASP A 143 -25.55 -26.60 -16.76
N ASP A 144 -26.65 -25.84 -16.82
CA ASP A 144 -27.95 -26.18 -16.19
C ASP A 144 -28.64 -27.40 -16.89
N ILE A 145 -27.86 -28.41 -17.28
CA ILE A 145 -28.27 -29.73 -17.74
C ILE A 145 -28.87 -30.49 -16.56
N ARG A 146 -30.15 -30.23 -16.33
CA ARG A 146 -30.96 -30.98 -15.37
C ARG A 146 -31.19 -32.40 -15.86
N VAL A 147 -30.33 -33.33 -15.43
CA VAL A 147 -30.57 -34.77 -15.66
C VAL A 147 -31.52 -35.26 -14.56
N PHE A 148 -32.75 -35.62 -14.95
CA PHE A 148 -33.83 -36.01 -14.03
C PHE A 148 -34.23 -34.97 -12.97
N GLY A 149 -33.99 -33.68 -13.24
CA GLY A 149 -34.38 -32.60 -12.32
C GLY A 149 -33.40 -32.33 -11.18
N PHE A 150 -32.23 -32.97 -11.19
CA PHE A 150 -31.10 -32.64 -10.34
C PHE A 150 -30.07 -31.90 -11.18
N ASN A 151 -29.55 -30.77 -10.66
CA ASN A 151 -28.28 -30.24 -11.13
C ASN A 151 -27.22 -31.20 -10.60
N VAL A 152 -26.43 -31.77 -11.52
CA VAL A 152 -25.43 -32.80 -11.19
C VAL A 152 -24.01 -32.25 -11.25
N GLU A 153 -23.85 -31.02 -11.71
CA GLU A 153 -22.63 -30.23 -11.71
C GLU A 153 -22.96 -28.98 -10.87
N ASP A 154 -22.40 -28.90 -9.67
CA ASP A 154 -22.49 -27.71 -8.82
C ASP A 154 -21.20 -26.92 -9.09
N ASP A 155 -21.34 -25.75 -9.73
CA ASP A 155 -20.25 -24.81 -9.97
C ASP A 155 -19.54 -24.44 -8.66
N GLU A 156 -18.23 -24.70 -8.59
CA GLU A 156 -17.40 -24.36 -7.44
C GLU A 156 -16.33 -23.29 -7.76
N PRO A 157 -16.71 -22.04 -8.12
CA PRO A 157 -15.75 -21.05 -8.59
C PRO A 157 -14.84 -20.55 -7.45
N TYR A 158 -13.57 -20.31 -7.78
CA TYR A 158 -12.61 -19.67 -6.90
C TYR A 158 -11.70 -18.70 -7.65
N ALA A 159 -11.12 -17.76 -6.89
CA ALA A 159 -10.14 -16.81 -7.39
C ALA A 159 -8.76 -17.06 -6.78
N LEU A 160 -7.73 -17.05 -7.63
CA LEU A 160 -6.34 -17.05 -7.22
C LEU A 160 -5.75 -15.67 -7.49
N VAL A 161 -5.34 -14.98 -6.43
CA VAL A 161 -4.87 -13.59 -6.50
C VAL A 161 -3.40 -13.51 -6.11
N PHE A 162 -2.55 -13.22 -7.09
CA PHE A 162 -1.12 -13.03 -6.90
C PHE A 162 -0.79 -11.55 -6.72
N ALA A 163 -0.38 -11.17 -5.52
CA ALA A 163 0.04 -9.81 -5.19
C ALA A 163 1.57 -9.71 -5.12
N VAL A 164 2.14 -8.62 -5.65
CA VAL A 164 3.58 -8.32 -5.65
C VAL A 164 3.83 -6.90 -5.18
N ASP A 165 4.82 -6.74 -4.30
CA ASP A 165 5.40 -5.45 -3.93
C ASP A 165 6.79 -5.30 -4.59
N LEU A 166 6.92 -4.39 -5.55
CA LEU A 166 8.18 -4.12 -6.24
C LEU A 166 9.14 -3.24 -5.43
N THR A 167 8.76 -2.75 -4.24
CA THR A 167 9.62 -1.91 -3.38
C THR A 167 10.49 -2.68 -2.41
N ALA A 168 10.09 -3.89 -2.04
CA ALA A 168 10.91 -4.72 -1.17
C ALA A 168 12.25 -4.99 -1.85
N ASN A 169 13.35 -4.69 -1.15
CA ASN A 169 14.71 -4.83 -1.67
C ASN A 169 14.85 -6.19 -2.36
N LEU A 170 15.21 -6.16 -3.65
CA LEU A 170 15.30 -7.31 -4.57
C LEU A 170 16.45 -8.28 -4.21
N GLY A 171 16.96 -8.20 -2.98
CA GLY A 171 18.01 -9.05 -2.44
C GLY A 171 17.46 -10.42 -2.08
N MET A 172 17.55 -11.34 -3.04
CA MET A 172 17.40 -12.80 -2.88
C MET A 172 16.11 -13.27 -2.17
N GLY A 173 15.00 -13.35 -2.91
CA GLY A 173 13.90 -14.25 -2.55
C GLY A 173 12.52 -13.80 -3.02
N ALA A 174 11.60 -14.77 -3.16
CA ALA A 174 10.18 -14.58 -3.49
C ALA A 174 9.34 -13.89 -2.39
N ALA A 175 10.00 -13.35 -1.35
CA ALA A 175 9.36 -12.79 -0.17
C ALA A 175 8.57 -11.49 -0.42
N ASN A 176 8.64 -10.95 -1.64
CA ASN A 176 7.91 -9.76 -2.06
C ASN A 176 6.62 -10.07 -2.83
N SER A 177 6.13 -11.31 -2.73
CA SER A 177 4.90 -11.73 -3.40
C SER A 177 4.14 -12.78 -2.60
N LYS A 178 2.86 -12.94 -2.90
CA LYS A 178 1.97 -13.93 -2.27
C LYS A 178 0.82 -14.30 -3.19
N MET A 179 0.43 -15.57 -3.21
CA MET A 179 -0.84 -16.02 -3.80
C MET A 179 -1.90 -16.25 -2.71
N THR A 180 -3.04 -15.55 -2.82
CA THR A 180 -4.21 -15.75 -1.96
C THR A 180 -5.29 -16.51 -2.73
N LEU A 181 -5.76 -17.62 -2.17
CA LEU A 181 -6.97 -18.32 -2.62
C LEU A 181 -8.20 -17.70 -1.95
N VAL A 182 -9.21 -17.37 -2.75
CA VAL A 182 -10.51 -16.89 -2.27
C VAL A 182 -11.60 -17.78 -2.88
N GLY A 183 -12.27 -18.57 -2.05
CA GLY A 183 -13.14 -19.66 -2.47
C GLY A 183 -12.56 -21.04 -2.08
N PRO A 184 -13.04 -22.14 -2.69
CA PRO A 184 -14.18 -22.21 -3.60
C PRO A 184 -15.49 -21.77 -2.95
N LEU A 185 -16.39 -21.26 -3.77
CA LEU A 185 -17.78 -21.02 -3.40
C LEU A 185 -18.60 -22.25 -3.78
N LEU A 186 -19.54 -22.67 -2.95
CA LEU A 186 -20.44 -23.78 -3.27
C LEU A 186 -21.76 -23.24 -3.82
N ASP A 187 -22.42 -24.01 -4.69
CA ASP A 187 -23.78 -23.78 -5.19
C ASP A 187 -23.97 -22.35 -5.74
N VAL A 188 -23.12 -21.94 -6.69
CA VAL A 188 -23.13 -20.58 -7.23
C VAL A 188 -24.12 -20.41 -8.36
N ASP A 189 -25.37 -20.09 -8.04
CA ASP A 189 -26.35 -19.65 -9.04
C ASP A 189 -26.02 -18.25 -9.61
N PRO A 190 -26.57 -17.89 -10.79
CA PRO A 190 -26.58 -16.53 -11.30
C PRO A 190 -27.04 -15.51 -10.25
N GLY A 191 -26.21 -14.51 -9.99
CA GLY A 191 -26.42 -13.52 -8.94
C GLY A 191 -25.15 -13.11 -8.21
N ASN A 192 -25.33 -12.40 -7.09
CA ASN A 192 -24.22 -11.93 -6.26
C ASN A 192 -23.97 -12.87 -5.09
N ARG A 193 -22.72 -13.31 -4.91
CA ARG A 193 -22.23 -14.05 -3.76
C ARG A 193 -21.09 -13.26 -3.10
N SER A 194 -21.19 -13.03 -1.80
CA SER A 194 -20.09 -12.40 -1.06
C SER A 194 -18.90 -13.35 -0.96
N ALA A 195 -17.71 -12.83 -1.22
CA ALA A 195 -16.48 -13.59 -1.07
C ALA A 195 -16.21 -13.91 0.42
N PRO A 196 -15.57 -15.05 0.75
CA PRO A 196 -15.05 -15.31 2.07
C PRO A 196 -14.09 -14.20 2.51
N ALA A 197 -14.01 -13.93 3.82
CA ALA A 197 -13.14 -12.88 4.34
C ALA A 197 -11.68 -13.11 3.90
N ASN A 198 -11.09 -12.09 3.28
CA ASN A 198 -9.74 -12.18 2.70
C ASN A 198 -9.01 -10.85 2.77
N VAL A 199 -7.68 -10.94 2.81
CA VAL A 199 -6.76 -9.81 2.66
C VAL A 199 -5.78 -10.15 1.54
N ILE A 200 -5.97 -9.51 0.38
CA ILE A 200 -5.19 -9.73 -0.83
C ILE A 200 -3.90 -8.90 -0.81
N TRP A 201 -3.98 -7.68 -0.27
CA TRP A 201 -2.81 -6.80 -0.17
C TRP A 201 -2.23 -6.80 1.25
N GLY A 202 -0.91 -6.90 1.29
CA GLY A 202 -0.15 -7.13 2.50
C GLY A 202 0.30 -8.57 2.56
N LEU A 203 1.59 -8.76 2.27
CA LEU A 203 2.20 -10.09 2.06
C LEU A 203 2.22 -10.96 3.34
N SER A 204 1.80 -10.39 4.48
CA SER A 204 1.71 -11.05 5.78
C SER A 204 0.26 -11.18 6.30
N ASP A 205 -0.74 -11.25 5.39
CA ASP A 205 -2.17 -11.33 5.76
C ASP A 205 -2.71 -10.13 6.56
N ALA A 206 -1.98 -9.00 6.51
CA ALA A 206 -2.31 -7.81 7.26
C ALA A 206 -2.19 -6.58 6.36
N PRO A 207 -2.99 -5.52 6.60
CA PRO A 207 -2.91 -4.28 5.82
C PRO A 207 -1.47 -3.76 5.70
N ALA A 208 -1.07 -3.32 4.51
CA ALA A 208 0.29 -2.87 4.23
C ALA A 208 0.30 -1.55 3.44
N ILE A 209 1.42 -0.84 3.48
CA ILE A 209 1.58 0.42 2.74
C ILE A 209 1.88 0.09 1.28
N ALA A 210 1.11 0.65 0.34
CA ALA A 210 1.49 0.70 -1.06
C ALA A 210 2.09 2.08 -1.34
N SER A 211 3.42 2.14 -1.49
CA SER A 211 4.13 3.41 -1.69
C SER A 211 3.86 4.06 -3.05
N SER A 212 3.52 3.25 -4.05
CA SER A 212 3.20 3.67 -5.42
C SER A 212 2.34 2.62 -6.10
N ALA A 213 1.37 3.07 -6.91
CA ALA A 213 0.55 2.18 -7.71
C ALA A 213 1.36 1.40 -8.76
N ASN A 214 2.50 1.94 -9.21
CA ASN A 214 3.38 1.24 -10.15
C ASN A 214 4.16 0.09 -9.49
N ASN A 215 4.33 0.14 -8.17
CA ASN A 215 5.03 -0.90 -7.41
C ASN A 215 4.08 -2.01 -6.92
N LEU A 216 2.77 -1.80 -7.03
CA LEU A 216 1.74 -2.77 -6.75
C LEU A 216 1.39 -3.52 -8.03
N ILE A 217 1.60 -4.83 -8.07
CA ILE A 217 1.03 -5.70 -9.11
C ILE A 217 0.07 -6.68 -8.45
N VAL A 218 -1.13 -6.81 -9.00
CA VAL A 218 -2.13 -7.77 -8.56
C VAL A 218 -2.64 -8.50 -9.79
N LEU A 219 -2.34 -9.80 -9.90
CA LEU A 219 -2.83 -10.66 -10.97
C LEU A 219 -3.93 -11.55 -10.42
N VAL A 220 -4.99 -11.74 -11.19
CA VAL A 220 -6.17 -12.50 -10.80
C VAL A 220 -6.44 -13.55 -11.85
N ALA A 221 -6.48 -14.81 -11.42
CA ALA A 221 -7.01 -15.92 -12.19
C ALA A 221 -8.33 -16.39 -11.54
N MET A 222 -9.25 -16.86 -12.36
CA MET A 222 -10.52 -17.42 -11.93
C MET A 222 -10.63 -18.84 -12.45
N MET A 223 -11.03 -19.76 -11.57
CA MET A 223 -11.05 -21.18 -11.87
C MET A 223 -12.31 -21.82 -11.28
N GLU A 224 -12.67 -22.95 -11.84
CA GLU A 224 -13.73 -23.84 -11.37
C GLU A 224 -13.08 -25.06 -10.71
N ASN A 225 -13.63 -25.50 -9.58
CA ASN A 225 -13.12 -26.66 -8.87
C ASN A 225 -13.91 -27.91 -9.28
N ASP A 226 -13.24 -28.89 -9.88
CA ASP A 226 -13.90 -30.14 -10.32
C ASP A 226 -13.46 -31.31 -9.42
N SER A 227 -12.25 -31.82 -9.66
CA SER A 227 -11.69 -32.94 -8.90
C SER A 227 -10.32 -32.65 -8.29
N SER A 228 -9.76 -31.47 -8.56
CA SER A 228 -8.47 -31.10 -8.01
C SER A 228 -8.62 -30.44 -6.63
N SER A 229 -7.49 -30.10 -6.01
CA SER A 229 -7.49 -29.35 -4.75
C SER A 229 -7.11 -27.91 -5.07
N PRO A 230 -7.96 -26.91 -4.80
CA PRO A 230 -7.65 -25.50 -5.09
C PRO A 230 -6.35 -25.02 -4.43
N ASP A 231 -5.98 -25.60 -3.29
CA ASP A 231 -4.70 -25.35 -2.63
C ASP A 231 -3.48 -25.91 -3.38
N GLN A 232 -3.61 -27.06 -4.03
CA GLN A 232 -2.56 -27.61 -4.88
C GLN A 232 -2.37 -26.73 -6.12
N VAL A 233 -3.48 -26.34 -6.77
CA VAL A 233 -3.47 -25.41 -7.91
C VAL A 233 -2.83 -24.08 -7.51
N ARG A 234 -3.26 -23.49 -6.38
CA ARG A 234 -2.68 -22.28 -5.78
C ARG A 234 -1.16 -22.40 -5.64
N THR A 235 -0.68 -23.52 -5.09
CA THR A 235 0.75 -23.74 -4.84
C THR A 235 1.57 -23.82 -6.14
N VAL A 236 1.04 -24.51 -7.16
CA VAL A 236 1.68 -24.63 -8.48
C VAL A 236 1.74 -23.25 -9.17
N LEU A 237 0.63 -22.52 -9.18
CA LEU A 237 0.58 -21.19 -9.81
C LEU A 237 1.41 -20.16 -9.06
N GLU A 238 1.43 -20.19 -7.73
CA GLU A 238 2.29 -19.34 -6.90
C GLU A 238 3.76 -19.55 -7.24
N SER A 239 4.20 -20.81 -7.32
CA SER A 239 5.57 -21.16 -7.68
C SER A 239 5.94 -20.64 -9.07
N ALA A 240 5.05 -20.80 -10.05
CA ALA A 240 5.27 -20.33 -11.42
C ALA A 240 5.32 -18.79 -11.50
N ALA A 241 4.43 -18.11 -10.79
CA ALA A 241 4.39 -16.65 -10.70
C ALA A 241 5.68 -16.11 -10.09
N GLN A 242 6.14 -16.72 -8.99
CA GLN A 242 7.39 -16.35 -8.30
C GLN A 242 8.62 -16.57 -9.19
N VAL A 243 8.70 -17.69 -9.92
CA VAL A 243 9.79 -17.95 -10.87
C VAL A 243 9.80 -16.93 -12.01
N SER A 244 8.63 -16.61 -12.57
CA SER A 244 8.53 -15.62 -13.64
C SER A 244 8.90 -14.22 -13.16
N LEU A 245 8.46 -13.82 -11.97
CA LEU A 245 8.87 -12.58 -11.32
C LEU A 245 10.40 -12.56 -11.16
N ALA A 246 10.99 -13.55 -10.49
CA ALA A 246 12.42 -13.61 -10.19
C ALA A 246 13.29 -13.54 -11.46
N THR A 247 12.90 -14.25 -12.53
CA THR A 247 13.62 -14.27 -13.81
C THR A 247 13.63 -12.90 -14.50
N ASN A 248 12.58 -12.11 -14.33
CA ASN A 248 12.41 -10.83 -15.02
C ASN A 248 12.75 -9.61 -14.16
N LEU A 249 12.90 -9.78 -12.85
CA LEU A 249 13.09 -8.71 -11.88
C LEU A 249 14.37 -7.90 -12.11
N ALA A 250 15.47 -8.57 -12.48
CA ALA A 250 16.73 -7.89 -12.78
C ALA A 250 16.60 -6.97 -14.01
N ALA A 251 15.99 -7.44 -15.09
CA ALA A 251 15.74 -6.65 -16.28
C ALA A 251 14.82 -5.45 -15.98
N PHE A 252 13.79 -5.66 -15.16
CA PHE A 252 12.90 -4.58 -14.72
C PHE A 252 13.64 -3.54 -13.85
N GLY A 253 14.41 -3.98 -12.85
CA GLY A 253 15.18 -3.10 -11.95
C GLY A 253 16.26 -2.29 -12.67
N LEU A 254 16.81 -2.81 -13.77
CA LEU A 254 17.74 -2.12 -14.67
C LEU A 254 17.02 -1.26 -15.73
N ASN A 255 15.70 -1.12 -15.66
CA ASN A 255 14.85 -0.41 -16.63
C ASN A 255 14.98 -0.93 -18.09
N GLN A 256 15.36 -2.20 -18.26
CA GLN A 256 15.48 -2.84 -19.58
C GLN A 256 14.13 -3.30 -20.14
N ILE A 257 13.16 -3.56 -19.26
CA ILE A 257 11.78 -3.87 -19.64
C ILE A 257 10.82 -2.92 -18.91
N PRO A 258 9.75 -2.43 -19.57
CA PRO A 258 8.72 -1.64 -18.91
C PRO A 258 7.88 -2.52 -17.97
N ARG A 259 7.19 -1.90 -17.00
CA ARG A 259 6.29 -2.60 -16.07
C ARG A 259 5.28 -3.52 -16.77
N GLN A 260 4.67 -3.06 -17.86
CA GLN A 260 3.68 -3.86 -18.58
C GLN A 260 4.28 -5.14 -19.17
N GLU A 261 5.53 -5.08 -19.64
CA GLU A 261 6.23 -6.26 -20.14
C GLU A 261 6.53 -7.25 -19.00
N LEU A 262 6.92 -6.76 -17.82
CA LEU A 262 7.05 -7.61 -16.62
C LEU A 262 5.72 -8.32 -16.30
N VAL A 263 4.61 -7.56 -16.24
CA VAL A 263 3.26 -8.11 -15.99
C VAL A 263 2.90 -9.18 -17.03
N ASN A 264 3.09 -8.90 -18.32
CA ASN A 264 2.80 -9.85 -19.40
C ASN A 264 3.61 -11.14 -19.26
N ARG A 265 4.91 -11.05 -18.92
CA ARG A 265 5.75 -12.23 -18.70
C ARG A 265 5.32 -13.04 -17.47
N MET A 266 4.88 -12.39 -16.41
CA MET A 266 4.31 -13.08 -15.25
C MET A 266 3.02 -13.81 -15.60
N MET A 267 2.07 -13.15 -16.27
CA MET A 267 0.83 -13.79 -16.73
C MET A 267 1.11 -14.98 -17.65
N ASN A 268 2.07 -14.86 -18.57
CA ASN A 268 2.48 -15.98 -19.43
C ASN A 268 3.09 -17.15 -18.65
N GLY A 269 3.90 -16.86 -17.61
CA GLY A 269 4.45 -17.86 -16.72
C GLY A 269 3.38 -18.63 -15.95
N ILE A 270 2.39 -17.91 -15.41
CA ILE A 270 1.25 -18.52 -14.69
C ILE A 270 0.41 -19.35 -15.66
N ARG A 271 0.04 -18.79 -16.82
CA ARG A 271 -0.76 -19.50 -17.84
C ARG A 271 -0.10 -20.83 -18.26
N GLY A 272 1.22 -20.82 -18.45
CA GLY A 272 1.97 -22.06 -18.76
C GLY A 272 1.91 -23.10 -17.64
N ALA A 273 1.85 -22.69 -16.38
CA ALA A 273 1.75 -23.58 -15.23
C ALA A 273 0.32 -24.08 -14.96
N MET A 274 -0.71 -23.35 -15.38
CA MET A 274 -2.10 -23.82 -15.29
C MET A 274 -2.28 -25.17 -15.98
N GLY A 275 -1.72 -25.34 -17.19
CA GLY A 275 -1.76 -26.63 -17.88
C GLY A 275 -1.00 -27.76 -17.16
N LEU A 276 -0.02 -27.44 -16.31
CA LEU A 276 0.70 -28.42 -15.49
C LEU A 276 -0.07 -28.80 -14.22
N ALA A 277 -0.78 -27.84 -13.63
CA ALA A 277 -1.65 -28.10 -12.48
C ALA A 277 -2.77 -29.10 -12.82
N LYS A 278 -3.15 -29.19 -14.10
CA LYS A 278 -4.11 -30.16 -14.62
C LYS A 278 -3.58 -31.60 -14.75
N VAL A 279 -2.27 -31.83 -14.66
CA VAL A 279 -1.69 -33.16 -14.93
C VAL A 279 -1.83 -34.08 -13.72
N GLY A 280 -2.67 -35.13 -13.84
CA GLY A 280 -2.81 -36.20 -12.85
C GLY A 280 -4.18 -36.31 -12.18
N ALA A 281 -5.08 -35.36 -12.45
CA ALA A 281 -6.48 -35.45 -12.09
C ALA A 281 -7.29 -36.09 -13.24
N PRO A 282 -8.26 -36.97 -12.97
CA PRO A 282 -9.19 -37.46 -13.99
C PRO A 282 -9.99 -36.32 -14.65
N ASP A 283 -10.25 -35.24 -13.90
CA ASP A 283 -11.01 -34.07 -14.34
C ASP A 283 -10.45 -32.77 -13.72
N PRO A 284 -9.52 -32.09 -14.40
CA PRO A 284 -8.76 -31.02 -13.77
C PRO A 284 -9.43 -29.65 -13.89
N ASP A 285 -9.54 -28.95 -12.75
CA ASP A 285 -10.07 -27.60 -12.61
C ASP A 285 -9.96 -26.72 -13.86
N ASP A 286 -11.12 -26.29 -14.35
CA ASP A 286 -11.22 -25.44 -15.52
C ASP A 286 -10.96 -23.98 -15.26
N ASN A 287 -10.41 -23.32 -16.27
CA ASN A 287 -10.02 -21.92 -16.19
C ASN A 287 -11.13 -21.06 -16.78
N ILE A 288 -11.64 -20.13 -15.99
CA ILE A 288 -12.69 -19.22 -16.40
C ILE A 288 -12.02 -17.96 -16.97
N GLY A 289 -11.75 -17.97 -18.27
CA GLY A 289 -11.17 -16.84 -19.01
C GLY A 289 -9.68 -16.57 -18.78
N ASP A 290 -9.19 -15.45 -19.28
CA ASP A 290 -7.76 -15.08 -19.17
C ASP A 290 -7.41 -14.49 -17.80
N ILE A 291 -6.16 -14.70 -17.36
CA ILE A 291 -5.56 -14.01 -16.21
C ILE A 291 -5.55 -12.50 -16.49
N GLN A 292 -6.03 -11.72 -15.52
CA GLN A 292 -6.14 -10.26 -15.63
C GLN A 292 -5.36 -9.53 -14.55
N GLU A 293 -4.93 -8.31 -14.87
CA GLU A 293 -4.30 -7.41 -13.89
C GLU A 293 -5.35 -6.52 -13.22
N LEU A 294 -5.48 -6.61 -11.89
CA LEU A 294 -6.22 -5.64 -11.09
C LEU A 294 -5.37 -4.39 -10.87
N ARG A 295 -5.36 -3.50 -11.87
CA ARG A 295 -4.50 -2.31 -11.86
C ARG A 295 -5.15 -1.14 -11.13
N PHE A 296 -4.47 -0.58 -10.14
CA PHE A 296 -4.77 0.74 -9.58
C PHE A 296 -3.87 1.81 -10.21
N PHE A 297 -4.36 3.04 -10.29
CA PHE A 297 -3.61 4.21 -10.72
C PHE A 297 -3.16 5.03 -9.50
N GLN A 298 -2.11 5.83 -9.67
CA GLN A 298 -1.55 6.62 -8.58
C GLN A 298 -2.57 7.59 -7.98
N PHE A 299 -3.42 8.22 -8.80
CA PHE A 299 -4.43 9.14 -8.29
C PHE A 299 -5.49 8.43 -7.42
N GLU A 300 -5.83 7.17 -7.72
CA GLU A 300 -6.77 6.39 -6.91
C GLU A 300 -6.15 6.06 -5.55
N LEU A 301 -4.87 5.69 -5.53
CA LEU A 301 -4.10 5.44 -4.32
C LEU A 301 -3.96 6.72 -3.48
N ASP A 302 -3.64 7.85 -4.11
CA ASP A 302 -3.60 9.16 -3.46
C ASP A 302 -4.96 9.53 -2.86
N GLU A 303 -6.05 9.22 -3.55
CA GLU A 303 -7.42 9.47 -3.08
C GLU A 303 -7.78 8.58 -1.88
N ILE A 304 -7.42 7.29 -1.88
CA ILE A 304 -7.54 6.43 -0.69
C ILE A 304 -6.77 7.05 0.47
N TYR A 305 -5.56 7.56 0.19
CA TYR A 305 -4.74 8.25 1.17
C TYR A 305 -5.22 9.67 1.56
N LYS A 306 -6.19 10.25 0.88
CA LYS A 306 -6.74 11.57 1.24
C LYS A 306 -8.14 11.48 1.84
N SER A 307 -9.00 10.68 1.23
CA SER A 307 -10.45 10.81 1.34
C SER A 307 -11.14 9.82 2.28
N GLN A 308 -10.42 8.87 2.89
CA GLN A 308 -10.97 7.77 3.73
C GLN A 308 -12.03 6.89 3.04
N GLY A 309 -12.49 7.22 1.83
CA GLY A 309 -13.45 6.45 1.06
C GLY A 309 -12.79 5.24 0.38
N PRO A 310 -13.50 4.10 0.31
CA PRO A 310 -13.03 2.95 -0.43
C PRO A 310 -12.99 3.21 -1.94
N ARG A 311 -12.16 2.46 -2.65
CA ARG A 311 -12.17 2.37 -4.12
C ARG A 311 -12.53 0.98 -4.56
N GLU A 312 -13.48 0.89 -5.47
CA GLU A 312 -13.96 -0.37 -6.00
C GLU A 312 -13.47 -0.54 -7.45
N LYS A 313 -13.12 -1.78 -7.79
CA LYS A 313 -12.79 -2.19 -9.16
C LYS A 313 -13.43 -3.52 -9.47
N SER A 314 -13.62 -3.79 -10.75
CA SER A 314 -14.17 -5.06 -11.19
C SER A 314 -13.36 -5.64 -12.32
N LEU A 315 -13.26 -6.97 -12.34
CA LEU A 315 -12.72 -7.75 -13.44
C LEU A 315 -13.81 -8.69 -13.94
N THR A 316 -13.86 -8.93 -15.25
CA THR A 316 -14.85 -9.82 -15.86
C THR A 316 -14.15 -11.01 -16.47
N PHE A 317 -14.54 -12.20 -16.06
CA PHE A 317 -14.01 -13.48 -16.52
C PHE A 317 -15.10 -14.22 -17.29
N GLU A 318 -14.72 -14.83 -18.41
CA GLU A 318 -15.64 -15.51 -19.33
C GLU A 318 -14.95 -16.79 -19.78
N GLY A 319 -15.49 -17.93 -19.33
CA GLY A 319 -15.13 -19.28 -19.77
C GLY A 319 -16.05 -19.75 -20.89
N ASP A 320 -15.98 -21.04 -21.20
CA ASP A 320 -16.80 -21.64 -22.25
C ASP A 320 -18.28 -21.75 -21.85
N ASP A 321 -18.54 -21.93 -20.55
CA ASP A 321 -19.84 -22.22 -19.95
C ASP A 321 -20.26 -21.23 -18.86
N ALA A 322 -19.33 -20.48 -18.27
CA ALA A 322 -19.62 -19.55 -17.18
C ALA A 322 -19.04 -18.15 -17.37
N LYS A 323 -19.74 -17.15 -16.82
CA LYS A 323 -19.32 -15.74 -16.87
C LYS A 323 -19.47 -15.05 -15.52
N TYR A 324 -18.39 -14.45 -15.05
CA TYR A 324 -18.31 -13.87 -13.72
C TYR A 324 -17.77 -12.44 -13.72
N ILE A 325 -18.22 -11.63 -12.75
CA ILE A 325 -17.58 -10.37 -12.37
C ILE A 325 -17.07 -10.48 -10.95
N LEU A 326 -15.76 -10.28 -10.77
CA LEU A 326 -15.13 -10.17 -9.45
C LEU A 326 -15.07 -8.71 -9.04
N ARG A 327 -15.55 -8.38 -7.84
CA ARG A 327 -15.52 -7.01 -7.29
C ARG A 327 -14.49 -6.90 -6.17
N PHE A 328 -13.58 -5.94 -6.32
CA PHE A 328 -12.51 -5.69 -5.37
C PHE A 328 -12.71 -4.35 -4.70
N ARG A 329 -12.31 -4.25 -3.43
CA ARG A 329 -12.37 -3.01 -2.66
C ARG A 329 -11.04 -2.74 -1.99
N MET A 330 -10.52 -1.52 -2.18
CA MET A 330 -9.32 -1.01 -1.54
C MET A 330 -9.67 0.13 -0.58
N PHE A 331 -9.19 0.07 0.66
CA PHE A 331 -9.51 1.05 1.71
C PHE A 331 -8.40 1.12 2.76
N ARG A 332 -8.53 2.04 3.72
CA ARG A 332 -7.59 2.23 4.84
C ARG A 332 -8.02 1.44 6.07
#